data_AF-A0A9D5YU36-F1
#
_entry.id   AF-A0A9D5YU36-F1
#
_cell.length_a   1.000
_cell.length_b   1.000
_cell.length_c   1.000
_cell.angle_alpha   90.00
_cell.angle_beta   90.00
_cell.angle_gamma   90.00
#
_symmetry.space_group_name_H-M   'P 1'
#
loop_
_entity.id
_entity.type
_entity.pdbx_description
1 polymer ?
#
loop_
_entity_poly.entity_id
_entity_poly.type
_entity_poly.pdbx_seq_one_letter_code
_entity_poly.pdbx_strand_id
1 'polypeptide(L)'
;MDEMKDALNKAGWKPPDTTPRGGRPQGPRPSHGGGGGGGYGGGRSGQGGGPPGGGGGYRGGYGGGQGDAMGASLPNDLKLADYYDGEHLKQEVFIETARRVAEEINRSGMNPTALRKFFNMVKAIETSYAMEHDFGRVKEGLFKLLPAVEYRRERGIVAKCFSDFIAHHVHADRALRDERSFRGFVQHFQSVVAYVKQKSERR
;
A
#
# COMPACT_ATOMS: atom_id res chain seq x y z
N MET A 1 -9.83 8.08 21.82
CA MET A 1 -8.66 8.26 20.91
C MET A 1 -7.40 8.68 21.67
N ASP A 2 -7.44 8.82 23.00
CA ASP A 2 -6.32 9.36 23.77
C ASP A 2 -5.34 8.31 24.31
N GLU A 3 -5.73 7.03 24.41
CA GLU A 3 -4.80 5.96 24.83
C GLU A 3 -3.69 5.66 23.80
N MET A 4 -3.93 5.98 22.52
CA MET A 4 -2.97 5.71 21.44
C MET A 4 -1.79 6.70 21.46
N LYS A 5 -2.00 7.92 21.95
CA LYS A 5 -0.93 8.92 22.08
C LYS A 5 0.02 8.59 23.23
N ASP A 6 -0.51 7.99 24.29
CA ASP A 6 0.25 7.67 25.49
C ASP A 6 1.19 6.46 25.28
N ALA A 7 0.74 5.47 24.51
CA ALA A 7 1.57 4.35 24.09
C ALA A 7 2.74 4.78 23.17
N LEU A 8 2.51 5.76 22.29
CA LEU A 8 3.54 6.27 21.37
C LEU A 8 4.59 7.14 22.09
N ASN A 9 4.21 7.90 23.10
CA ASN A 9 5.14 8.73 23.87
C ASN A 9 6.06 7.88 24.77
N LYS A 10 5.54 6.77 25.32
CA LYS A 10 6.32 5.83 26.16
C LYS A 10 7.41 5.08 25.39
N ALA A 11 7.27 4.95 24.07
CA ALA A 11 8.23 4.29 23.18
C ALA A 11 9.39 5.21 22.73
N GLY A 12 9.45 6.46 23.21
CA GLY A 12 10.52 7.41 22.82
C GLY A 12 10.48 7.83 21.34
N TRP A 13 9.37 7.55 20.65
CA TRP A 13 9.21 7.90 19.25
C TRP A 13 8.86 9.39 19.13
N LYS A 14 9.80 10.19 18.60
CA LYS A 14 9.52 11.55 18.18
C LYS A 14 9.12 11.53 16.70
N PRO A 15 8.00 12.17 16.30
CA PRO A 15 7.69 12.33 14.89
C PRO A 15 8.82 13.09 14.20
N PRO A 16 9.14 12.76 12.93
CA PRO A 16 10.13 13.50 12.16
C PRO A 16 9.68 14.96 12.03
N ASP A 17 10.62 15.87 12.30
CA ASP A 17 10.43 17.32 12.25
C ASP A 17 9.88 17.74 10.88
N THR A 18 8.57 18.00 10.83
CA THR A 18 7.90 18.60 9.68
C THR A 18 8.06 20.11 9.72
N THR A 19 9.32 20.58 9.70
CA THR A 19 9.58 21.97 9.35
C THR A 19 9.46 22.12 7.82
N PRO A 20 8.67 23.08 7.33
CA PRO A 20 8.69 23.42 5.90
C PRO A 20 10.10 23.93 5.56
N ARG A 21 10.85 23.20 4.72
CA ARG A 21 12.07 23.73 4.10
C ARG A 21 11.69 24.85 3.13
N GLY A 22 11.61 26.05 3.68
CA GLY A 22 11.52 27.29 2.94
C GLY A 22 12.83 27.61 2.20
N GLY A 23 12.68 28.25 1.04
CA GLY A 23 13.70 29.11 0.45
C GLY A 23 14.84 28.41 -0.30
N ARG A 24 14.69 28.27 -1.63
CA ARG A 24 15.86 28.20 -2.51
C ARG A 24 16.49 29.60 -2.58
N PRO A 25 17.77 29.79 -2.21
CA PRO A 25 18.46 31.06 -2.46
C PRO A 25 18.72 31.22 -3.96
N GLN A 26 18.27 32.33 -4.53
CA GLN A 26 18.68 32.79 -5.85
C GLN A 26 20.09 33.38 -5.72
N GLY A 27 21.10 32.63 -6.17
CA GLY A 27 22.45 33.15 -6.32
C GLY A 27 22.56 34.08 -7.53
N PRO A 28 23.44 35.10 -7.50
CA PRO A 28 23.64 36.01 -8.61
C PRO A 28 24.31 35.31 -9.81
N ARG A 29 23.81 35.63 -11.00
CA ARG A 29 24.33 35.16 -12.28
C ARG A 29 25.69 35.82 -12.58
N PRO A 30 26.77 35.07 -12.85
CA PRO A 30 27.99 35.66 -13.36
C PRO A 30 27.85 36.03 -14.85
N SER A 31 28.11 37.30 -15.14
CA SER A 31 28.36 37.86 -16.47
C SER A 31 29.83 37.65 -16.82
N HIS A 32 30.14 36.89 -17.87
CA HIS A 32 31.44 36.90 -18.54
C HIS A 32 31.20 36.84 -20.05
N GLY A 33 31.72 37.85 -20.75
CA GLY A 33 31.76 37.90 -22.20
C GLY A 33 33.07 37.33 -22.78
N GLY A 34 33.09 37.30 -24.12
CA GLY A 34 34.30 37.57 -24.90
C GLY A 34 35.06 36.36 -25.46
N GLY A 35 35.01 36.23 -26.79
CA GLY A 35 36.04 35.63 -27.65
C GLY A 35 36.08 34.11 -27.67
N GLY A 36 36.19 33.40 -28.80
CA GLY A 36 36.60 33.77 -30.15
C GLY A 36 37.46 32.62 -30.70
N GLY A 37 37.20 32.19 -31.94
CA GLY A 37 38.20 31.50 -32.78
C GLY A 37 37.98 30.02 -33.07
N GLY A 38 37.65 29.73 -34.34
CA GLY A 38 38.13 28.66 -35.24
C GLY A 38 38.20 27.20 -34.75
N GLY A 39 37.79 26.18 -35.49
CA GLY A 39 37.42 26.07 -36.89
C GLY A 39 37.37 24.58 -37.28
N TYR A 40 36.74 24.33 -38.43
CA TYR A 40 36.74 23.16 -39.33
C TYR A 40 36.28 21.77 -38.83
N GLY A 41 35.22 21.26 -39.49
CA GLY A 41 35.31 19.95 -40.15
C GLY A 41 34.16 18.95 -39.89
N GLY A 42 33.38 18.67 -40.94
CA GLY A 42 32.79 17.34 -41.16
C GLY A 42 31.29 17.23 -40.96
N GLY A 43 30.55 17.24 -42.06
CA GLY A 43 29.09 17.31 -42.08
C GLY A 43 28.35 16.00 -41.79
N ARG A 44 27.05 16.15 -41.53
CA ARG A 44 26.06 15.16 -41.95
C ARG A 44 24.70 15.81 -42.15
N SER A 45 24.25 15.74 -43.39
CA SER A 45 22.93 16.11 -43.88
C SER A 45 21.84 15.22 -43.27
N GLY A 46 20.69 15.83 -42.95
CA GLY A 46 19.47 15.14 -42.55
C GLY A 46 18.36 16.15 -42.30
N GLN A 47 17.49 16.30 -43.29
CA GLN A 47 16.46 17.33 -43.44
C GLN A 47 15.22 17.09 -42.57
N GLY A 48 14.52 18.19 -42.27
CA GLY A 48 13.09 18.25 -41.94
C GLY A 48 12.80 18.41 -40.44
N GLY A 49 12.03 19.38 -39.97
CA GLY A 49 11.25 20.46 -40.58
C GLY A 49 10.28 21.03 -39.52
N GLY A 50 10.02 22.34 -39.57
CA GLY A 50 8.81 22.97 -39.01
C GLY A 50 8.80 23.35 -37.51
N PRO A 51 8.57 24.64 -37.15
CA PRO A 51 8.56 25.14 -35.77
C PRO A 51 7.11 25.46 -35.27
N PRO A 52 6.90 26.30 -34.23
CA PRO A 52 6.28 25.92 -32.97
C PRO A 52 4.83 26.42 -32.83
N GLY A 53 3.98 25.74 -32.06
CA GLY A 53 2.64 26.24 -31.84
C GLY A 53 1.87 25.55 -30.73
N GLY A 54 1.28 26.36 -29.86
CA GLY A 54 -0.01 26.05 -29.26
C GLY A 54 0.06 25.54 -27.82
N GLY A 55 -0.13 26.47 -26.88
CA GLY A 55 -0.56 26.12 -25.53
C GLY A 55 -1.85 25.30 -25.54
N GLY A 56 -1.91 24.37 -24.60
CA GLY A 56 -3.09 23.62 -24.22
C GLY A 56 -2.69 22.92 -22.93
N GLY A 57 -2.99 23.51 -21.78
CA GLY A 57 -4.34 23.37 -21.26
C GLY A 57 -4.32 22.15 -20.36
N TYR A 58 -4.04 22.42 -19.09
CA TYR A 58 -4.31 21.61 -17.91
C TYR A 58 -5.47 20.63 -18.16
N ARG A 59 -5.15 19.33 -18.30
CA ARG A 59 -6.11 18.23 -18.42
C ARG A 59 -5.49 17.02 -17.72
N GLY A 60 -6.07 16.38 -16.73
CA GLY A 60 -7.38 16.54 -16.12
C GLY A 60 -7.29 16.42 -14.61
N GLY A 61 -8.20 17.15 -13.95
CA GLY A 61 -8.43 17.04 -12.54
C GLY A 61 -8.88 15.63 -12.16
N TYR A 62 -8.21 15.09 -11.14
CA TYR A 62 -8.75 14.02 -10.31
C TYR A 62 -9.65 14.68 -9.26
N GLY A 63 -10.72 15.32 -9.75
CA GLY A 63 -11.83 15.80 -8.94
C GLY A 63 -13.01 14.90 -9.19
N GLY A 64 -13.19 13.90 -8.33
CA GLY A 64 -14.35 13.01 -8.36
C GLY A 64 -14.54 12.40 -6.98
N GLY A 65 -15.42 13.00 -6.19
CA GLY A 65 -15.64 12.70 -4.78
C GLY A 65 -15.86 11.22 -4.49
N GLN A 66 -14.87 10.62 -3.84
CA GLN A 66 -14.98 9.40 -3.05
C GLN A 66 -14.46 9.70 -1.64
N GLY A 67 -14.96 10.78 -1.04
CA GLY A 67 -14.55 11.21 0.31
C GLY A 67 -15.06 10.27 1.41
N ASP A 68 -16.19 9.61 1.18
CA ASP A 68 -16.90 8.90 2.26
C ASP A 68 -16.66 7.38 2.25
N ALA A 69 -16.36 6.77 1.09
CA ALA A 69 -16.25 5.31 0.97
C ALA A 69 -14.90 4.74 1.44
N MET A 70 -13.81 5.52 1.40
CA MET A 70 -12.50 5.07 1.88
C MET A 70 -12.38 5.04 3.42
N GLY A 71 -13.32 5.67 4.12
CA GLY A 71 -13.32 5.80 5.58
C GLY A 71 -14.09 4.72 6.34
N ALA A 72 -14.83 3.85 5.64
CA ALA A 72 -15.60 2.78 6.29
C ALA A 72 -14.65 1.77 6.96
N SER A 73 -14.77 1.62 8.28
CA SER A 73 -14.03 0.63 9.05
C SER A 73 -14.56 -0.77 8.81
N LEU A 74 -13.72 -1.80 9.00
CA LEU A 74 -14.19 -3.17 8.89
C LEU A 74 -15.23 -3.48 10.01
N PRO A 75 -16.44 -3.95 9.66
CA PRO A 75 -17.44 -4.37 10.63
C PRO A 75 -16.90 -5.41 11.62
N ASN A 76 -17.32 -5.34 12.89
CA ASN A 76 -16.80 -6.21 13.94
C ASN A 76 -17.20 -7.69 13.77
N ASP A 77 -18.31 -7.97 13.08
CA ASP A 77 -18.75 -9.33 12.75
C ASP A 77 -17.85 -10.00 11.70
N LEU A 78 -17.08 -9.22 10.93
CA LEU A 78 -16.14 -9.74 9.94
C LEU A 78 -14.73 -9.98 10.50
N LYS A 79 -14.53 -9.69 11.79
CA LYS A 79 -13.26 -9.86 12.49
C LYS A 79 -13.21 -11.23 13.13
N LEU A 80 -12.70 -12.24 12.41
CA LEU A 80 -12.59 -13.60 12.94
C LEU A 80 -11.76 -13.61 14.23
N ALA A 81 -12.29 -14.32 15.23
CA ALA A 81 -11.57 -14.54 16.48
C ALA A 81 -10.48 -15.61 16.30
N ASP A 82 -10.83 -16.74 15.69
CA ASP A 82 -9.93 -17.85 15.42
C ASP A 82 -10.25 -18.45 14.04
N TYR A 83 -9.25 -19.05 13.41
CA TYR A 83 -9.38 -19.64 12.07
C TYR A 83 -9.79 -21.12 12.10
N TYR A 84 -9.55 -21.80 13.22
CA TYR A 84 -9.72 -23.25 13.33
C TYR A 84 -10.86 -23.61 14.27
N ASP A 85 -11.53 -24.70 13.94
CA ASP A 85 -12.44 -25.43 14.80
C ASP A 85 -11.90 -26.87 14.93
N GLY A 86 -11.39 -27.20 16.12
CA GLY A 86 -10.65 -28.45 16.35
C GLY A 86 -9.38 -28.54 15.50
N GLU A 87 -9.31 -29.50 14.57
CA GLU A 87 -8.19 -29.69 13.63
C GLU A 87 -8.39 -28.97 12.28
N HIS A 88 -9.62 -28.58 11.95
CA HIS A 88 -9.99 -28.07 10.63
C HIS A 88 -10.17 -26.55 10.61
N LEU A 89 -10.01 -25.96 9.42
CA LEU A 89 -10.31 -24.54 9.21
C LEU A 89 -11.82 -24.33 9.16
N LYS A 90 -12.31 -23.26 9.80
CA LYS A 90 -13.73 -22.89 9.77
C LYS A 90 -14.15 -22.54 8.35
N GLN A 91 -15.37 -22.90 7.97
CA GLN A 91 -15.94 -22.53 6.67
C GLN A 91 -15.94 -21.01 6.44
N GLU A 92 -16.11 -20.22 7.51
CA GLU A 92 -16.04 -18.76 7.50
C GLU A 92 -14.72 -18.22 6.93
N VAL A 93 -13.61 -18.95 7.13
CA VAL A 93 -12.28 -18.61 6.60
C VAL A 93 -12.29 -18.56 5.07
N PHE A 94 -13.05 -19.46 4.45
CA PHE A 94 -13.04 -19.65 3.00
C PHE A 94 -14.22 -19.01 2.28
N ILE A 95 -15.38 -18.88 2.91
CA ILE A 95 -16.62 -18.52 2.21
C ILE A 95 -17.23 -17.27 2.81
N GLU A 96 -17.91 -17.38 3.95
CA GLU A 96 -18.82 -16.34 4.42
C GLU A 96 -18.08 -15.05 4.78
N THR A 97 -17.14 -15.12 5.72
CA THR A 97 -16.38 -13.96 6.16
C THR A 97 -15.46 -13.45 5.06
N ALA A 98 -14.80 -14.35 4.33
CA ALA A 98 -13.94 -13.96 3.20
C ALA A 98 -14.69 -13.17 2.12
N ARG A 99 -15.91 -13.62 1.76
CA ARG A 99 -16.75 -12.94 0.77
C ARG A 99 -17.19 -11.58 1.26
N ARG A 100 -17.67 -11.47 2.51
CA ARG A 100 -18.14 -10.20 3.07
C ARG A 100 -17.00 -9.18 3.22
N VAL A 101 -15.81 -9.61 3.65
CA VAL A 101 -14.60 -8.77 3.68
C VAL A 101 -14.27 -8.27 2.26
N ALA A 102 -14.30 -9.16 1.27
CA ALA A 102 -14.05 -8.78 -0.12
C ALA A 102 -15.09 -7.77 -0.66
N GLU A 103 -16.35 -7.89 -0.27
CA GLU A 103 -17.40 -6.92 -0.61
C GLU A 103 -17.13 -5.54 -0.02
N GLU A 104 -16.68 -5.46 1.24
CA GLU A 104 -16.27 -4.18 1.85
C GLU A 104 -15.07 -3.55 1.13
N ILE A 105 -14.08 -4.36 0.76
CA ILE A 105 -12.90 -3.91 -0.01
C ILE A 105 -13.30 -3.42 -1.41
N ASN A 106 -14.24 -4.10 -2.06
CA ASN A 106 -14.78 -3.68 -3.36
C ASN A 106 -15.56 -2.36 -3.22
N ARG A 107 -16.39 -2.24 -2.18
CA ARG A 107 -17.19 -1.02 -1.90
C ARG A 107 -16.32 0.19 -1.61
N SER A 108 -15.18 -0.01 -0.96
CA SER A 108 -14.21 1.06 -0.70
C SER A 108 -13.42 1.50 -1.93
N GLY A 109 -13.62 0.86 -3.09
CA GLY A 109 -12.93 1.19 -4.34
C GLY A 109 -11.44 0.85 -4.34
N MET A 110 -10.97 -0.02 -3.44
CA MET A 110 -9.55 -0.36 -3.34
C MET A 110 -9.08 -1.07 -4.62
N ASN A 111 -7.88 -0.70 -5.10
CA ASN A 111 -7.30 -1.32 -6.29
C ASN A 111 -6.97 -2.81 -6.03
N PRO A 112 -7.53 -3.77 -6.79
CA PRO A 112 -7.22 -5.20 -6.63
C PRO A 112 -5.73 -5.52 -6.81
N THR A 113 -5.02 -4.76 -7.64
CA THR A 113 -3.57 -4.90 -7.82
C THR A 113 -2.80 -4.51 -6.57
N ALA A 114 -3.25 -3.49 -5.83
CA ALA A 114 -2.65 -3.11 -4.56
C ALA A 114 -2.86 -4.21 -3.51
N LEU A 115 -4.07 -4.78 -3.45
CA LEU A 115 -4.39 -5.90 -2.57
C LEU A 115 -3.49 -7.12 -2.85
N ARG A 116 -3.34 -7.51 -4.12
CA ARG A 116 -2.45 -8.60 -4.54
C ARG A 116 -1.00 -8.37 -4.15
N LYS A 117 -0.50 -7.12 -4.22
CA LYS A 117 0.87 -6.80 -3.77
C LYS A 117 1.08 -7.14 -2.30
N PHE A 118 0.11 -6.82 -1.44
CA PHE A 118 0.19 -7.17 -0.02
C PHE A 118 0.08 -8.67 0.23
N PHE A 119 -0.82 -9.35 -0.50
CA PHE A 119 -0.90 -10.80 -0.43
C PHE A 119 0.42 -11.48 -0.85
N ASN A 120 1.06 -10.99 -1.91
CA ASN A 120 2.36 -11.51 -2.35
C ASN A 120 3.46 -11.30 -1.30
N MET A 121 3.42 -10.20 -0.52
CA MET A 121 4.35 -10.02 0.60
C MET A 121 4.13 -11.08 1.67
N VAL A 122 2.88 -11.38 2.02
CA VAL A 122 2.53 -12.44 2.98
C VAL A 122 2.96 -13.82 2.46
N LYS A 123 2.73 -14.11 1.17
CA LYS A 123 3.18 -15.35 0.53
C LYS A 123 4.69 -15.48 0.52
N ALA A 124 5.43 -14.39 0.32
CA ALA A 124 6.89 -14.41 0.41
C ALA A 124 7.37 -14.80 1.82
N ILE A 125 6.72 -14.29 2.86
CA ILE A 125 7.00 -14.66 4.26
C ILE A 125 6.71 -16.16 4.48
N GLU A 126 5.58 -16.67 3.97
CA GLU A 126 5.23 -18.09 4.05
C GLU A 126 6.26 -18.97 3.33
N THR A 127 6.72 -18.57 2.15
CA THR A 127 7.77 -19.29 1.41
C THR A 127 9.08 -19.31 2.19
N SER A 128 9.52 -18.17 2.74
CA SER A 128 10.73 -18.12 3.58
C SER A 128 10.61 -19.03 4.80
N TYR A 129 9.43 -19.05 5.44
CA TYR A 129 9.17 -19.95 6.55
C TYR A 129 9.23 -21.43 6.15
N ALA A 130 8.67 -21.81 5.00
CA ALA A 130 8.72 -23.18 4.52
C ALA A 130 10.16 -23.68 4.24
N MET A 131 11.12 -22.77 4.05
CA MET A 131 12.53 -23.11 3.82
C MET A 131 13.36 -23.12 5.10
N GLU A 132 13.12 -22.14 5.99
CA GLU A 132 13.98 -21.92 7.17
C GLU A 132 13.35 -22.44 8.47
N HIS A 133 12.05 -22.69 8.48
CA HIS A 133 11.23 -23.05 9.67
C HIS A 133 11.39 -22.08 10.86
N ASP A 134 11.85 -20.86 10.61
CA ASP A 134 12.02 -19.82 11.61
C ASP A 134 10.77 -18.95 11.74
N PHE A 135 9.96 -19.24 12.77
CA PHE A 135 8.75 -18.47 13.05
C PHE A 135 9.05 -17.05 13.58
N GLY A 136 10.24 -16.79 14.12
CA GLY A 136 10.66 -15.45 14.51
C GLY A 136 10.71 -14.50 13.31
N ARG A 137 11.26 -14.99 12.18
CA ARG A 137 11.27 -14.25 10.91
C ARG A 137 9.87 -14.02 10.34
N VAL A 138 8.93 -14.93 10.56
CA VAL A 138 7.52 -14.72 10.19
C VAL A 138 6.94 -13.52 10.93
N LYS A 139 7.16 -13.47 12.25
CA LYS A 139 6.69 -12.35 13.08
C LYS A 139 7.29 -11.03 12.62
N GLU A 140 8.59 -10.98 12.37
CA GLU A 140 9.25 -9.78 11.82
C GLU A 140 8.66 -9.34 10.48
N GLY A 141 8.41 -10.28 9.58
CA GLY A 141 7.79 -10.00 8.28
C GLY A 141 6.40 -9.40 8.42
N LEU A 142 5.58 -9.95 9.33
CA LEU A 142 4.25 -9.44 9.62
C LEU A 142 4.28 -8.08 10.32
N PHE A 143 5.24 -7.84 11.22
CA PHE A 143 5.43 -6.52 11.82
C PHE A 143 5.84 -5.47 10.79
N LYS A 144 6.61 -5.84 9.75
CA LYS A 144 6.94 -4.95 8.62
C LYS A 144 5.75 -4.69 7.69
N LEU A 145 4.76 -5.60 7.64
CA LEU A 145 3.55 -5.43 6.85
C LEU A 145 2.67 -4.28 7.35
N LEU A 146 2.54 -4.13 8.67
CA LEU A 146 1.73 -3.09 9.32
C LEU A 146 2.07 -1.65 8.88
N PRO A 147 3.31 -1.16 9.06
CA PRO A 147 3.68 0.19 8.64
C PRO A 147 3.60 0.37 7.12
N ALA A 148 3.82 -0.69 6.35
CA ALA A 148 3.67 -0.65 4.89
C ALA A 148 2.21 -0.44 4.46
N VAL A 149 1.26 -1.07 5.16
CA VAL A 149 -0.18 -0.87 4.94
C VAL A 149 -0.59 0.54 5.36
N GLU A 150 -0.16 0.99 6.54
CA GLU A 150 -0.48 2.30 7.09
C GLU A 150 -0.02 3.45 6.18
N TYR A 151 1.25 3.40 5.76
CA TYR A 151 1.81 4.38 4.83
C TYR A 151 1.05 4.45 3.51
N ARG A 152 0.55 3.32 2.99
CA ARG A 152 -0.26 3.33 1.76
C ARG A 152 -1.71 3.76 2.02
N ARG A 153 -2.23 3.60 3.24
CA ARG A 153 -3.54 4.12 3.65
C ARG A 153 -3.53 5.65 3.69
N GLU A 154 -2.51 6.25 4.30
CA GLU A 154 -2.34 7.72 4.35
C GLU A 154 -2.28 8.35 2.96
N ARG A 155 -1.75 7.62 1.96
CA ARG A 155 -1.72 8.05 0.56
C ARG A 155 -2.99 7.76 -0.23
N GLY A 156 -4.06 7.27 0.42
CA GLY A 156 -5.33 6.93 -0.24
C GLY A 156 -5.25 5.76 -1.21
N ILE A 157 -4.19 4.94 -1.14
CA ILE A 157 -4.02 3.76 -2.02
C ILE A 157 -4.74 2.55 -1.42
N VAL A 158 -4.80 2.49 -0.10
CA VAL A 158 -5.39 1.41 0.69
C VAL A 158 -6.58 1.94 1.44
N ALA A 159 -7.69 1.22 1.38
CA ALA A 159 -8.89 1.56 2.13
C ALA A 159 -8.74 1.26 3.62
N LYS A 160 -9.46 2.02 4.46
CA LYS A 160 -9.46 1.82 5.91
C LYS A 160 -9.94 0.40 6.29
N CYS A 161 -10.95 -0.14 5.63
CA CYS A 161 -11.44 -1.50 5.90
C CYS A 161 -10.33 -2.57 5.76
N PHE A 162 -9.45 -2.44 4.77
CA PHE A 162 -8.33 -3.37 4.59
C PHE A 162 -7.22 -3.15 5.63
N SER A 163 -6.93 -1.89 5.98
CA SER A 163 -6.00 -1.57 7.07
C SER A 163 -6.50 -2.18 8.39
N ASP A 164 -7.79 -2.02 8.71
CA ASP A 164 -8.42 -2.61 9.89
C ASP A 164 -8.40 -4.15 9.84
N PHE A 165 -8.58 -4.76 8.66
CA PHE A 165 -8.45 -6.21 8.47
C PHE A 165 -7.05 -6.71 8.85
N ILE A 166 -6.00 -6.10 8.28
CA ILE A 166 -4.61 -6.49 8.58
C ILE A 166 -4.27 -6.21 10.04
N ALA A 167 -4.65 -5.05 10.56
CA ALA A 167 -4.42 -4.69 11.95
C ALA A 167 -5.11 -5.68 12.89
N HIS A 168 -6.38 -6.03 12.66
CA HIS A 168 -7.09 -6.99 13.52
C HIS A 168 -6.40 -8.35 13.59
N HIS A 169 -5.91 -8.87 12.46
CA HIS A 169 -5.28 -10.19 12.43
C HIS A 169 -3.82 -10.19 12.90
N VAL A 170 -3.07 -9.11 12.70
CA VAL A 170 -1.66 -9.01 13.07
C VAL A 170 -1.44 -8.38 14.45
N HIS A 171 -2.14 -7.29 14.80
CA HIS A 171 -1.99 -6.64 16.12
C HIS A 171 -2.64 -7.39 17.27
N ALA A 172 -3.76 -8.11 17.03
CA ALA A 172 -4.40 -8.88 18.10
C ALA A 172 -3.69 -10.23 18.36
N ASP A 173 -2.42 -10.36 17.94
CA ASP A 173 -1.60 -11.56 17.95
C ASP A 173 -2.20 -12.80 17.29
N ARG A 174 -3.38 -12.71 16.66
CA ARG A 174 -4.11 -13.87 16.11
C ARG A 174 -3.29 -14.61 15.07
N ALA A 175 -2.61 -13.91 14.17
CA ALA A 175 -1.71 -14.52 13.19
C ALA A 175 -0.30 -14.80 13.73
N LEU A 176 0.05 -14.29 14.92
CA LEU A 176 1.39 -14.37 15.52
C LEU A 176 1.50 -15.40 16.65
N ARG A 177 0.39 -16.02 17.06
CA ARG A 177 0.33 -17.03 18.13
C ARG A 177 1.23 -18.23 17.82
N ASP A 178 1.02 -18.83 16.65
CA ASP A 178 1.71 -20.04 16.23
C ASP A 178 1.67 -20.18 14.69
N GLU A 179 2.47 -21.11 14.17
CA GLU A 179 2.53 -21.44 12.74
C GLU A 179 1.14 -21.76 12.17
N ARG A 180 0.35 -22.53 12.91
CA ARG A 180 -0.97 -22.97 12.49
C ARG A 180 -1.89 -21.77 12.26
N SER A 181 -1.88 -20.82 13.17
CA SER A 181 -2.65 -19.58 13.12
C SER A 181 -2.17 -18.67 11.99
N PHE A 182 -0.87 -18.59 11.74
CA PHE A 182 -0.32 -17.92 10.56
C PHE A 182 -0.85 -18.56 9.25
N ARG A 183 -0.81 -19.89 9.15
CA ARG A 183 -1.36 -20.61 7.98
C ARG A 183 -2.85 -20.33 7.79
N GLY A 184 -3.62 -20.27 8.88
CA GLY A 184 -5.04 -19.91 8.85
C GLY A 184 -5.27 -18.50 8.31
N PHE A 185 -4.45 -17.54 8.73
CA PHE A 185 -4.46 -16.18 8.19
C PHE A 185 -4.15 -16.14 6.69
N VAL A 186 -3.12 -16.88 6.23
CA VAL A 186 -2.77 -16.94 4.80
C VAL A 186 -3.94 -17.48 3.97
N GLN A 187 -4.58 -18.56 4.42
CA GLN A 187 -5.75 -19.14 3.74
C GLN A 187 -6.95 -18.18 3.72
N HIS A 188 -7.19 -17.48 4.83
CA HIS A 188 -8.24 -16.46 4.89
C HIS A 188 -7.97 -15.34 3.89
N PHE A 189 -6.75 -14.78 3.90
CA PHE A 189 -6.37 -13.69 3.02
C PHE A 189 -6.41 -14.13 1.55
N GLN A 190 -5.96 -15.34 1.22
CA GLN A 190 -6.09 -15.91 -0.13
C GLN A 190 -7.56 -15.96 -0.58
N SER A 191 -8.46 -16.39 0.30
CA SER A 191 -9.90 -16.45 0.01
C SER A 191 -10.49 -15.06 -0.22
N VAL A 192 -10.13 -14.07 0.60
CA VAL A 192 -10.53 -12.67 0.39
C VAL A 192 -10.07 -12.17 -0.98
N VAL A 193 -8.80 -12.38 -1.35
CA VAL A 193 -8.26 -11.96 -2.65
C VAL A 193 -9.00 -12.63 -3.81
N ALA A 194 -9.42 -13.89 -3.66
CA ALA A 194 -10.16 -14.61 -4.68
C ALA A 194 -11.56 -14.02 -4.93
N TYR A 195 -12.23 -13.50 -3.89
CA TYR A 195 -13.56 -12.87 -4.03
C TYR A 195 -13.52 -11.39 -4.43
N VAL A 196 -12.37 -10.72 -4.31
CA VAL A 196 -12.24 -9.33 -4.76
C VAL A 196 -12.34 -9.28 -6.28
N LYS A 197 -13.35 -8.57 -6.77
CA LYS A 197 -13.64 -8.50 -8.21
C LYS A 197 -12.54 -7.66 -8.86
N GLN A 198 -11.93 -8.19 -9.91
CA GLN A 198 -11.16 -7.34 -10.81
C GLN A 198 -12.13 -6.38 -11.46
N LYS A 199 -11.81 -5.08 -11.50
CA LYS A 199 -12.44 -4.16 -12.44
C LYS A 199 -12.09 -4.66 -13.84
N SER A 200 -12.90 -5.57 -14.37
CA SER A 200 -12.93 -5.82 -15.80
C SER A 200 -13.54 -4.57 -16.40
N GLU A 201 -12.74 -3.79 -17.12
CA GLU A 201 -13.28 -2.88 -18.12
C GLU A 201 -14.20 -3.73 -19.01
N ARG A 202 -15.52 -3.53 -18.90
CA ARG A 202 -16.46 -3.99 -19.92
C ARG A 202 -16.04 -3.25 -21.18
N ARG A 203 -15.31 -3.96 -22.05
CA ARG A 203 -15.17 -3.62 -23.46
C ARG A 203 -16.49 -3.89 -24.17
#